data_AF-A0A3B9HY08-F1
#
_entry.id   AF-A0A3B9HY08-F1
#
_cell.length_a   1.000
_cell.length_b   1.000
_cell.length_c   1.000
_cell.angle_alpha   90.00
_cell.angle_beta   90.00
_cell.angle_gamma   90.00
#
_symmetry.space_group_name_H-M   'P 1'
#
loop_
_entity.id
_entity.type
_entity.pdbx_description
1 polymer ?
#
loop_
_entity_poly.entity_id
_entity_poly.type
_entity_poly.pdbx_seq_one_letter_code
_entity_poly.pdbx_strand_id
1 'polypeptide(L)'
;MSTFCGKNGSRRSPKLVSTRRNIWESARSATRCPGISSIFRHRVPILKKSICWPPPPPGREPMNQPAEYKTRINYSKTRQARYIAHLDTIDVICKALRRLQLSYAVTQGCHVRPKISFGPPLPLGHASYCEYFVITLNQEPDVEWLKNALNKEMPQGMEVMSIEHPWSDKKSSAGGEWVQYQLYFKSSATAEQAQTYLLNPDSSFEIQRKGQNKRYVLGKAVQKAKLSGQGDAWLLTAEFIQGIADVPSVSKIVTALAGHLGASRDDFYLLERTSLKEL
;
A
#
# COMPACT_ATOMS: atom_id res chain seq x y z
N MET A 1 -12.77 45.92 -51.16
CA MET A 1 -13.76 47.01 -51.08
C MET A 1 -15.03 46.36 -50.54
N SER A 2 -15.61 46.68 -49.40
CA SER A 2 -15.58 47.85 -48.53
C SER A 2 -16.00 47.43 -47.11
N THR A 3 -15.32 48.02 -46.14
CA THR A 3 -15.56 48.12 -44.69
C THR A 3 -17.00 48.45 -44.28
N PHE A 4 -17.51 47.95 -43.14
CA PHE A 4 -17.73 48.76 -41.93
C PHE A 4 -18.17 47.94 -40.70
N CYS A 5 -17.80 48.47 -39.54
CA CYS A 5 -17.90 47.93 -38.18
C CYS A 5 -19.13 48.50 -37.44
N GLY A 6 -19.70 47.79 -36.45
CA GLY A 6 -20.37 48.47 -35.33
C GLY A 6 -21.56 47.80 -34.62
N LYS A 7 -21.27 47.31 -33.40
CA LYS A 7 -22.06 47.43 -32.14
C LYS A 7 -23.34 46.57 -31.89
N ASN A 8 -23.15 45.63 -30.96
CA ASN A 8 -23.84 45.42 -29.67
C ASN A 8 -25.38 45.55 -29.55
N GLY A 9 -26.02 44.47 -29.09
CA GLY A 9 -27.41 44.46 -28.61
C GLY A 9 -27.83 43.15 -27.95
N SER A 10 -27.49 43.02 -26.66
CA SER A 10 -27.96 42.07 -25.62
C SER A 10 -29.12 41.09 -25.91
N ARG A 11 -28.88 39.79 -25.66
CA ARG A 11 -29.87 38.88 -25.04
C ARG A 11 -29.25 38.20 -23.82
N ARG A 12 -29.78 38.53 -22.65
CA ARG A 12 -29.38 37.99 -21.34
C ARG A 12 -29.99 36.60 -21.16
N SER A 13 -29.14 35.60 -20.97
CA SER A 13 -29.49 34.30 -20.38
C SER A 13 -29.42 34.39 -18.84
N PRO A 14 -30.27 33.67 -18.09
CA PRO A 14 -30.38 33.82 -16.64
C PRO A 14 -29.18 33.16 -15.93
N LYS A 15 -28.52 33.92 -15.07
CA LYS A 15 -27.51 33.42 -14.13
C LYS A 15 -28.19 32.60 -13.03
N LEU A 16 -27.95 31.29 -12.98
CA LEU A 16 -28.14 30.51 -11.75
C LEU A 16 -27.08 30.95 -10.75
N VAL A 17 -27.50 31.74 -9.76
CA VAL A 17 -26.72 32.05 -8.57
C VAL A 17 -27.03 30.96 -7.54
N SER A 18 -26.16 29.95 -7.41
CA SER A 18 -26.22 29.00 -6.30
C SER A 18 -25.58 29.64 -5.07
N THR A 19 -26.37 30.33 -4.27
CA THR A 19 -25.97 30.78 -2.93
C THR A 19 -25.74 29.55 -2.03
N ARG A 20 -24.47 29.27 -1.74
CA ARG A 20 -24.07 28.54 -0.52
C ARG A 20 -24.56 29.35 0.69
N ARG A 21 -25.42 28.78 1.52
CA ARG A 21 -25.62 29.23 2.90
C ARG A 21 -25.52 28.06 3.86
N ASN A 22 -24.73 28.33 4.88
CA ASN A 22 -24.33 27.45 5.97
C ASN A 22 -25.55 27.01 6.80
N ILE A 23 -25.71 25.70 6.99
CA ILE A 23 -26.77 25.08 7.82
C ILE A 23 -26.19 24.73 9.20
N TRP A 24 -25.59 25.69 9.91
CA TRP A 24 -25.05 25.46 11.26
C TRP A 24 -25.33 26.59 12.26
N GLU A 25 -26.36 27.41 12.03
CA GLU A 25 -26.80 28.43 12.99
C GLU A 25 -28.33 28.61 12.93
N SER A 26 -29.08 27.87 13.75
CA SER A 26 -30.44 28.25 14.22
C SER A 26 -31.11 27.16 15.09
N ALA A 27 -30.47 26.77 16.19
CA ALA A 27 -31.15 26.01 17.25
C ALA A 27 -30.70 26.44 18.64
N ARG A 28 -30.71 27.76 18.89
CA ARG A 28 -30.65 28.34 20.23
C ARG A 28 -31.71 29.43 20.34
N SER A 29 -32.94 29.05 20.69
CA SER A 29 -33.84 29.83 21.54
C SER A 29 -35.27 29.27 21.43
N ALA A 30 -35.68 28.47 22.40
CA ALA A 30 -37.09 28.32 22.76
C ALA A 30 -37.18 27.95 24.25
N THR A 31 -37.25 29.01 25.05
CA THR A 31 -38.12 29.20 26.21
C THR A 31 -38.33 28.08 27.24
N ARG A 32 -37.85 28.41 28.45
CA ARG A 32 -38.21 27.85 29.76
C ARG A 32 -39.73 27.67 29.93
N CYS A 33 -40.14 26.49 30.38
CA CYS A 33 -41.30 26.33 31.25
C CYS A 33 -40.82 26.24 32.72
N PRO A 34 -41.38 27.03 33.65
CA PRO A 34 -41.01 27.03 35.04
C PRO A 34 -41.88 26.04 35.84
N GLY A 35 -41.27 25.23 36.70
CA GLY A 35 -42.02 24.49 37.70
C GLY A 35 -41.35 23.20 38.13
N ILE A 36 -41.05 23.14 39.43
CA ILE A 36 -40.66 21.96 40.22
C ILE A 36 -39.14 21.72 40.27
N SER A 37 -38.58 22.38 41.28
CA SER A 37 -37.31 22.10 41.90
C SER A 37 -37.21 20.66 42.44
N SER A 38 -36.00 20.11 42.34
CA SER A 38 -35.44 19.08 43.21
C SER A 38 -36.24 17.79 43.38
N ILE A 39 -35.88 16.75 42.62
CA ILE A 39 -35.79 15.38 43.16
C ILE A 39 -34.61 14.67 42.46
N PHE A 40 -33.62 14.31 43.27
CA PHE A 40 -32.68 13.19 43.15
C PHE A 40 -32.01 12.88 41.80
N ARG A 41 -30.68 12.99 41.83
CA ARG A 41 -29.76 12.08 41.10
C ARG A 41 -30.14 10.63 41.42
N HIS A 42 -30.91 9.99 40.57
CA HIS A 42 -30.86 8.55 40.41
C HIS A 42 -30.13 8.22 39.13
N ARG A 43 -28.84 7.88 39.30
CA ARG A 43 -28.11 7.08 38.32
C ARG A 43 -28.91 5.79 38.13
N VAL A 44 -29.59 5.67 36.98
CA VAL A 44 -30.03 4.36 36.51
C VAL A 44 -28.76 3.54 36.29
N PRO A 45 -28.57 2.40 36.97
CA PRO A 45 -27.43 1.55 36.69
C PRO A 45 -27.64 1.01 35.28
N ILE A 46 -26.73 1.34 34.37
CA ILE A 46 -26.55 0.57 33.15
C ILE A 46 -26.07 -0.79 33.66
N LEU A 47 -27.00 -1.73 33.80
CA LEU A 47 -26.68 -3.15 33.95
C LEU A 47 -25.85 -3.52 32.72
N LYS A 48 -24.52 -3.54 32.89
CA LYS A 48 -23.62 -4.30 32.04
C LYS A 48 -24.07 -5.75 32.17
N LYS A 49 -25.04 -6.16 31.34
CA LYS A 49 -25.17 -7.57 30.98
C LYS A 49 -23.92 -7.90 30.19
N SER A 50 -22.85 -8.21 30.92
CA SER A 50 -21.79 -9.06 30.42
C SER A 50 -22.48 -10.29 29.86
N ILE A 51 -22.45 -10.43 28.53
CA ILE A 51 -22.77 -11.69 27.89
C ILE A 51 -21.64 -12.63 28.32
N CYS A 52 -21.81 -13.26 29.49
CA CYS A 52 -20.99 -14.35 29.92
C CYS A 52 -21.34 -15.50 28.99
N TRP A 53 -20.55 -15.69 27.93
CA TRP A 53 -20.61 -16.94 27.18
C TRP A 53 -20.38 -18.07 28.17
N PRO A 54 -21.27 -19.06 28.25
CA PRO A 54 -21.03 -20.21 29.11
C PRO A 54 -19.69 -20.83 28.70
N PRO A 55 -18.85 -21.25 29.66
CA PRO A 55 -17.66 -22.01 29.32
C PRO A 55 -18.09 -23.21 28.46
N PRO A 56 -17.31 -23.58 27.43
CA PRO A 56 -17.65 -24.74 26.61
C PRO A 56 -17.84 -25.95 27.54
N PRO A 57 -18.85 -26.80 27.29
CA PRO A 57 -19.16 -27.92 28.16
C PRO A 57 -17.91 -28.81 28.32
N PRO A 58 -17.60 -29.25 29.55
CA PRO A 58 -16.46 -30.13 29.79
C PRO A 58 -16.68 -31.44 29.02
N GLY A 59 -15.75 -31.77 28.12
CA GLY A 59 -15.84 -32.96 27.27
C GLY A 59 -16.01 -32.69 25.77
N ARG A 60 -16.01 -31.43 25.30
CA ARG A 60 -15.64 -31.18 23.90
C ARG A 60 -14.14 -31.38 23.77
N GLU A 61 -13.72 -32.52 23.22
CA GLU A 61 -12.38 -32.65 22.66
C GLU A 61 -12.09 -31.41 21.80
N PRO A 62 -10.88 -30.83 21.84
CA PRO A 62 -10.54 -29.76 20.91
C PRO A 62 -10.82 -30.30 19.51
N MET A 63 -11.83 -29.73 18.86
CA MET A 63 -12.24 -30.08 17.51
C MET A 63 -10.97 -30.16 16.68
N ASN A 64 -10.60 -31.37 16.22
CA ASN A 64 -9.30 -31.69 15.65
C ASN A 64 -8.90 -30.61 14.64
N GLN A 65 -8.12 -29.62 15.09
CA GLN A 65 -7.76 -28.51 14.22
C GLN A 65 -6.73 -29.09 13.27
N PRO A 66 -6.97 -29.05 11.95
CA PRO A 66 -5.98 -29.56 11.02
C PRO A 66 -4.65 -28.84 11.30
N ALA A 67 -3.55 -29.60 11.25
CA ALA A 67 -2.23 -29.04 11.46
C ALA A 67 -2.03 -27.84 10.51
N GLU A 68 -1.54 -26.73 11.07
CA GLU A 68 -1.36 -25.48 10.33
C GLU A 68 0.09 -25.37 9.84
N TYR A 69 0.26 -25.42 8.53
CA TYR A 69 1.54 -25.36 7.85
C TYR A 69 1.70 -23.96 7.23
N LYS A 70 2.44 -23.10 7.93
CA LYS A 70 2.79 -21.77 7.41
C LYS A 70 3.85 -21.90 6.34
N THR A 71 3.60 -21.25 5.20
CA THR A 71 4.44 -21.34 4.01
C THR A 71 4.57 -19.96 3.39
N ARG A 72 5.80 -19.49 3.20
CA ARG A 72 6.10 -18.23 2.54
C ARG A 72 6.39 -18.48 1.07
N ILE A 73 5.71 -17.77 0.18
CA ILE A 73 5.89 -17.82 -1.26
C ILE A 73 6.52 -16.50 -1.69
N ASN A 74 7.73 -16.54 -2.23
CA ASN A 74 8.38 -15.39 -2.83
C ASN A 74 8.11 -15.37 -4.33
N TYR A 75 7.73 -14.22 -4.87
CA TYR A 75 7.37 -14.05 -6.27
C TYR A 75 7.97 -12.78 -6.88
N SER A 76 8.17 -12.81 -8.19
CA SER A 76 8.52 -11.66 -9.00
C SER A 76 7.28 -11.08 -9.67
N LYS A 77 7.36 -9.79 -10.00
CA LYS A 77 6.33 -9.03 -10.72
C LYS A 77 7.04 -8.03 -11.63
N THR A 78 7.17 -8.39 -12.89
CA THR A 78 7.99 -7.70 -13.88
C THR A 78 7.22 -7.48 -15.19
N ARG A 79 7.87 -6.91 -16.20
CA ARG A 79 7.30 -6.69 -17.55
C ARG A 79 5.93 -5.99 -17.46
N GLN A 80 4.90 -6.51 -18.10
CA GLN A 80 3.54 -5.92 -18.10
C GLN A 80 2.85 -6.06 -16.74
N ALA A 81 3.19 -7.08 -15.94
CA ALA A 81 2.57 -7.31 -14.64
C ALA A 81 2.87 -6.19 -13.63
N ARG A 82 3.91 -5.37 -13.84
CA ARG A 82 4.19 -4.17 -13.02
C ARG A 82 3.04 -3.16 -12.98
N TYR A 83 2.13 -3.22 -13.96
CA TYR A 83 0.94 -2.36 -14.04
C TYR A 83 -0.32 -2.95 -13.37
N ILE A 84 -0.22 -4.11 -12.72
CA ILE A 84 -1.28 -4.64 -11.88
C ILE A 84 -1.23 -3.91 -10.54
N ALA A 85 -2.33 -3.35 -10.03
CA ALA A 85 -2.31 -2.68 -8.72
C ALA A 85 -2.13 -3.71 -7.58
N HIS A 86 -1.83 -3.25 -6.36
CA HIS A 86 -1.65 -4.16 -5.22
C HIS A 86 -2.90 -4.98 -4.90
N LEU A 87 -4.08 -4.36 -4.87
CA LEU A 87 -5.35 -5.07 -4.62
C LEU A 87 -5.64 -6.10 -5.71
N ASP A 88 -5.39 -5.75 -6.98
CA ASP A 88 -5.56 -6.68 -8.10
C ASP A 88 -4.55 -7.84 -8.03
N THR A 89 -3.35 -7.59 -7.50
CA THR A 89 -2.32 -8.61 -7.27
C THR A 89 -2.79 -9.62 -6.23
N ILE A 90 -3.40 -9.15 -5.13
CA ILE A 90 -4.02 -10.01 -4.12
C ILE A 90 -5.11 -10.87 -4.77
N ASP A 91 -5.95 -10.28 -5.62
CA ASP A 91 -7.02 -11.00 -6.32
C ASP A 91 -6.49 -12.05 -7.29
N VAL A 92 -5.43 -11.74 -8.04
CA VAL A 92 -4.75 -12.69 -8.94
C VAL A 92 -4.22 -13.87 -8.15
N ILE A 93 -3.51 -13.62 -7.05
CA ILE A 93 -2.95 -14.69 -6.20
C ILE A 93 -4.07 -15.53 -5.59
N CYS A 94 -5.13 -14.90 -5.06
CA CYS A 94 -6.29 -15.62 -4.53
C CYS A 94 -7.01 -16.45 -5.61
N LYS A 95 -7.05 -16.00 -6.86
CA LYS A 95 -7.60 -16.78 -7.99
C LYS A 95 -6.73 -17.98 -8.33
N ALA A 96 -5.41 -17.81 -8.37
CA ALA A 96 -4.47 -18.90 -8.61
C ALA A 96 -4.61 -19.99 -7.52
N LEU A 97 -4.60 -19.58 -6.25
CA LEU A 97 -4.78 -20.49 -5.11
C LEU A 97 -6.11 -21.26 -5.17
N ARG A 98 -7.20 -20.60 -5.58
CA ARG A 98 -8.51 -21.25 -5.76
C ARG A 98 -8.52 -22.28 -6.89
N ARG A 99 -7.86 -22.01 -8.01
CA ARG A 99 -7.78 -22.95 -9.15
C ARG A 99 -6.98 -24.20 -8.81
N LEU A 100 -5.96 -24.07 -7.96
CA LEU A 100 -5.20 -25.19 -7.43
C LEU A 100 -5.96 -26.03 -6.37
N GLN A 101 -7.13 -25.56 -5.91
CA GLN A 101 -7.96 -26.24 -4.91
C GLN A 101 -7.17 -26.63 -3.63
N LEU A 102 -6.22 -25.78 -3.23
CA LEU A 102 -5.37 -26.04 -2.06
C LEU A 102 -6.21 -26.09 -0.78
N SER A 103 -5.91 -27.04 0.10
CA SER A 103 -6.49 -27.08 1.44
C SER A 103 -5.80 -26.05 2.34
N TYR A 104 -6.38 -24.85 2.43
CA TYR A 104 -5.86 -23.76 3.25
C TYR A 104 -6.68 -23.53 4.52
N ALA A 105 -6.00 -23.04 5.56
CA ALA A 105 -6.64 -22.66 6.80
C ALA A 105 -7.44 -21.36 6.61
N VAL A 106 -8.53 -21.22 7.36
CA VAL A 106 -9.41 -20.05 7.31
C VAL A 106 -9.51 -19.36 8.67
N THR A 107 -9.81 -18.06 8.66
CA THR A 107 -9.97 -17.27 9.88
C THR A 107 -11.21 -17.71 10.66
N GLN A 108 -11.07 -17.85 11.98
CA GLN A 108 -12.18 -18.15 12.89
C GLN A 108 -12.95 -16.85 13.19
N GLY A 109 -14.09 -16.63 12.54
CA GLY A 109 -14.92 -15.42 12.73
C GLY A 109 -16.12 -15.34 11.79
N CYS A 110 -16.93 -14.28 11.91
CA CYS A 110 -18.17 -14.10 11.14
C CYS A 110 -17.94 -13.97 9.62
N HIS A 111 -16.71 -13.66 9.19
CA HIS A 111 -16.29 -13.65 7.80
C HIS A 111 -15.12 -14.60 7.61
N VAL A 112 -15.42 -15.80 7.10
CA VAL A 112 -14.43 -16.83 6.79
C VAL A 112 -13.58 -16.37 5.60
N ARG A 113 -12.29 -16.15 5.83
CA ARG A 113 -11.32 -15.79 4.79
C ARG A 113 -10.10 -16.69 4.88
N PRO A 114 -9.40 -16.96 3.76
CA PRO A 114 -8.11 -17.65 3.79
C PRO A 114 -7.14 -16.94 4.76
N LYS A 115 -6.40 -17.71 5.55
CA LYS A 115 -5.29 -17.20 6.36
C LYS A 115 -4.10 -16.91 5.45
N ILE A 116 -4.09 -15.69 4.89
CA ILE A 116 -3.03 -15.19 4.01
C ILE A 116 -2.61 -13.80 4.50
N SER A 117 -1.31 -13.57 4.59
CA SER A 117 -0.70 -12.25 4.79
C SER A 117 0.21 -11.89 3.62
N PHE A 118 0.32 -10.60 3.33
CA PHE A 118 1.15 -10.10 2.24
C PHE A 118 2.26 -9.22 2.80
N GLY A 119 3.38 -9.20 2.09
CA GLY A 119 4.42 -8.23 2.34
C GLY A 119 4.00 -6.79 2.00
N PRO A 120 4.91 -5.83 2.18
CA PRO A 120 4.71 -4.41 1.90
C PRO A 120 4.30 -4.17 0.44
N PRO A 121 3.25 -3.36 0.19
CA PRO A 121 2.68 -3.20 -1.14
C PRO A 121 3.68 -2.60 -2.13
N LEU A 122 3.80 -3.22 -3.30
CA LEU A 122 4.55 -2.68 -4.43
C LEU A 122 3.72 -1.60 -5.15
N PRO A 123 4.25 -0.38 -5.35
CA PRO A 123 3.54 0.68 -6.07
C PRO A 123 3.33 0.34 -7.54
N LEU A 124 2.30 0.95 -8.15
CA LEU A 124 1.99 0.77 -9.56
C LEU A 124 3.16 1.22 -10.45
N GLY A 125 3.48 0.42 -11.47
CA GLY A 125 4.56 0.71 -12.41
C GLY A 125 5.95 0.25 -11.95
N HIS A 126 6.11 -0.14 -10.68
CA HIS A 126 7.36 -0.70 -10.17
C HIS A 126 7.42 -2.19 -10.50
N ALA A 127 8.57 -2.64 -10.98
CA ALA A 127 8.87 -4.07 -11.06
C ALA A 127 9.55 -4.53 -9.76
N SER A 128 9.48 -5.83 -9.46
CA SER A 128 10.10 -6.41 -8.28
C SER A 128 10.45 -7.88 -8.46
N TYR A 129 11.49 -8.33 -7.77
CA TYR A 129 11.94 -9.73 -7.74
C TYR A 129 11.85 -10.36 -6.35
N CYS A 130 11.35 -9.63 -5.35
CA CYS A 130 11.41 -10.03 -3.95
C CYS A 130 10.09 -9.77 -3.20
N GLU A 131 8.96 -9.88 -3.90
CA GLU A 131 7.65 -9.83 -3.25
C GLU A 131 7.38 -11.15 -2.53
N TYR A 132 6.54 -11.13 -1.51
CA TYR A 132 6.12 -12.35 -0.84
C TYR A 132 4.71 -12.28 -0.29
N PHE A 133 4.13 -13.46 -0.11
CA PHE A 133 2.94 -13.68 0.71
C PHE A 133 3.14 -14.94 1.56
N VAL A 134 2.48 -14.99 2.71
CA VAL A 134 2.48 -16.16 3.59
C VAL A 134 1.07 -16.72 3.60
N ILE A 135 0.95 -18.02 3.34
CA ILE A 135 -0.31 -18.77 3.43
C ILE A 135 -0.20 -19.82 4.52
N THR A 136 -1.29 -20.09 5.21
CA THR A 136 -1.41 -21.23 6.13
C THR A 136 -2.20 -22.35 5.46
N LEU A 137 -1.57 -23.51 5.31
CA LEU A 137 -2.16 -24.73 4.73
C LEU A 137 -2.60 -25.70 5.83
N ASN A 138 -3.59 -26.54 5.53
CA ASN A 138 -4.06 -27.60 6.44
C ASN A 138 -3.30 -28.93 6.24
N GLN A 139 -2.42 -28.97 5.24
CA GLN A 139 -1.61 -30.11 4.85
C GLN A 139 -0.19 -29.62 4.58
N GLU A 140 0.79 -30.47 4.89
CA GLU A 140 2.19 -30.19 4.61
C GLU A 140 2.39 -30.09 3.09
N PRO A 141 2.93 -28.98 2.57
CA PRO A 141 3.10 -28.82 1.14
C PRO A 141 4.33 -29.58 0.64
N ASP A 142 4.18 -30.27 -0.49
CA ASP A 142 5.31 -30.52 -1.38
C ASP A 142 5.71 -29.18 -2.04
N VAL A 143 6.85 -28.65 -1.60
CA VAL A 143 7.38 -27.34 -2.01
C VAL A 143 7.62 -27.26 -3.51
N GLU A 144 8.13 -28.33 -4.12
CA GLU A 144 8.49 -28.35 -5.55
C GLU A 144 7.22 -28.47 -6.40
N TRP A 145 6.32 -29.37 -6.02
CA TRP A 145 5.01 -29.46 -6.67
C TRP A 145 4.24 -28.14 -6.57
N LEU A 146 4.17 -27.54 -5.38
CA LEU A 146 3.43 -26.31 -5.14
C LEU A 146 3.98 -25.14 -5.96
N LYS A 147 5.32 -25.00 -6.04
CA LYS A 147 5.97 -23.98 -6.87
C LYS A 147 5.60 -24.14 -8.34
N ASN A 148 5.70 -25.36 -8.87
CA ASN A 148 5.39 -25.65 -10.26
C ASN A 148 3.90 -25.47 -10.57
N ALA A 149 3.01 -25.87 -9.66
CA ALA A 149 1.57 -25.69 -9.78
C ALA A 149 1.18 -24.21 -9.77
N LEU A 150 1.73 -23.42 -8.84
CA LEU A 150 1.49 -21.98 -8.79
C LEU A 150 1.97 -21.28 -10.06
N ASN A 151 3.18 -21.57 -10.54
CA ASN A 151 3.71 -20.96 -11.76
C ASN A 151 2.85 -21.20 -13.00
N LYS A 152 2.12 -22.33 -13.08
CA LYS A 152 1.16 -22.58 -14.17
C LYS A 152 -0.08 -21.69 -14.10
N GLU A 153 -0.45 -21.23 -12.91
CA GLU A 153 -1.64 -20.41 -12.67
C GLU A 153 -1.37 -18.90 -12.66
N MET A 154 -0.10 -18.50 -12.52
CA MET A 154 0.30 -17.09 -12.52
C MET A 154 0.24 -16.50 -13.94
N PRO A 155 -0.18 -15.23 -14.08
CA PRO A 155 -0.17 -14.55 -15.38
C PRO A 155 1.26 -14.23 -15.83
N GLN A 156 1.42 -13.97 -17.13
CA GLN A 156 2.69 -13.54 -17.70
C GLN A 156 3.26 -12.32 -16.95
N GLY A 157 4.54 -12.40 -16.59
CA GLY A 157 5.24 -11.34 -15.85
C GLY A 157 5.12 -11.50 -14.32
N MET A 158 4.43 -12.51 -13.81
CA MET A 158 4.53 -12.94 -12.42
C MET A 158 5.06 -14.36 -12.35
N GLU A 159 5.99 -14.60 -11.44
CA GLU A 159 6.63 -15.91 -11.28
C GLU A 159 6.91 -16.20 -9.81
N VAL A 160 6.58 -17.39 -9.34
CA VAL A 160 6.99 -17.89 -8.03
C VAL A 160 8.45 -18.32 -8.09
N MET A 161 9.30 -17.58 -7.36
CA MET A 161 10.75 -17.75 -7.36
C MET A 161 11.19 -18.83 -6.36
N SER A 162 10.65 -18.78 -5.15
CA SER A 162 10.97 -19.73 -4.08
C SER A 162 9.80 -19.88 -3.12
N ILE A 163 9.78 -21.02 -2.42
CA ILE A 163 8.82 -21.31 -1.37
C ILE A 163 9.62 -21.76 -0.15
N GLU A 164 9.33 -21.17 1.00
CA GLU A 164 9.97 -21.46 2.28
C GLU A 164 8.95 -22.12 3.21
N HIS A 165 9.24 -23.36 3.61
CA HIS A 165 8.45 -24.16 4.53
C HIS A 165 9.37 -25.02 5.43
N PRO A 166 9.11 -25.12 6.74
CA PRO A 166 8.14 -24.35 7.52
C PRO A 166 8.54 -22.88 7.64
N TRP A 167 7.57 -21.97 7.49
CA TRP A 167 7.79 -20.55 7.74
C TRP A 167 7.34 -20.17 9.16
N SER A 168 8.22 -19.50 9.89
CA SER A 168 7.86 -18.86 11.16
C SER A 168 8.01 -17.36 11.03
N ASP A 169 6.96 -16.64 11.41
CA ASP A 169 7.03 -15.19 11.52
C ASP A 169 8.12 -14.83 12.54
N LYS A 170 9.05 -13.97 12.14
CA LYS A 170 9.90 -13.29 13.12
C LYS A 170 8.97 -12.36 13.90
N LYS A 171 9.16 -12.25 15.23
CA LYS A 171 8.40 -11.29 16.04
C LYS A 171 8.63 -9.90 15.44
N SER A 172 7.60 -9.36 14.78
CA SER A 172 7.64 -8.08 14.10
C SER A 172 7.89 -6.99 15.15
N SER A 173 9.14 -6.54 15.27
CA SER A 173 9.42 -5.22 15.81
C SER A 173 9.09 -4.20 14.73
N ALA A 174 8.57 -3.05 15.11
CA ALA A 174 8.32 -1.90 14.26
C ALA A 174 9.63 -1.28 13.67
N GLY A 175 10.59 -2.12 13.26
CA GLY A 175 11.95 -1.77 12.89
C GLY A 175 12.09 -1.21 11.48
N GLY A 176 11.04 -1.32 10.65
CA GLY A 176 11.06 -0.92 9.26
C GLY A 176 11.64 -1.99 8.34
N GLU A 177 12.02 -1.58 7.15
CA GLU A 177 12.44 -2.45 6.06
C GLU A 177 13.67 -1.85 5.36
N TRP A 178 14.66 -2.68 5.06
CA TRP A 178 15.71 -2.37 4.12
C TRP A 178 15.29 -2.80 2.72
N VAL A 179 15.31 -1.86 1.77
CA VAL A 179 14.95 -2.13 0.37
C VAL A 179 16.03 -1.65 -0.57
N GLN A 180 16.28 -2.43 -1.62
CA GLN A 180 17.19 -2.03 -2.70
C GLN A 180 16.40 -1.88 -3.99
N TYR A 181 16.63 -0.77 -4.68
CA TYR A 181 16.08 -0.48 -5.98
C TYR A 181 17.16 -0.24 -7.02
N GLN A 182 16.82 -0.56 -8.25
CA GLN A 182 17.57 -0.25 -9.46
C GLN A 182 16.75 0.72 -10.31
N LEU A 183 17.34 1.88 -10.59
CA LEU A 183 16.75 2.93 -11.42
C LEU A 183 17.52 2.97 -12.73
N TYR A 184 16.79 2.89 -13.85
CA TYR A 184 17.37 2.83 -15.19
C TYR A 184 17.12 4.12 -15.96
N PHE A 185 18.19 4.66 -16.54
CA PHE A 185 18.20 5.92 -17.27
C PHE A 185 18.82 5.77 -18.66
N LYS A 186 18.36 6.58 -19.61
CA LYS A 186 18.97 6.68 -20.95
C LYS A 186 20.18 7.63 -20.99
N SER A 187 20.12 8.71 -20.22
CA SER A 187 21.14 9.76 -20.21
C SER A 187 21.98 9.70 -18.94
N SER A 188 23.29 9.86 -19.08
CA SER A 188 24.22 9.94 -17.94
C SER A 188 23.90 11.14 -17.07
N ALA A 189 23.64 12.30 -17.69
CA ALA A 189 23.35 13.55 -16.99
C ALA A 189 22.11 13.43 -16.09
N THR A 190 21.05 12.80 -16.60
CA THR A 190 19.82 12.55 -15.81
C THR A 190 20.08 11.57 -14.66
N ALA A 191 20.90 10.53 -14.88
CA ALA A 191 21.25 9.57 -13.86
C ALA A 191 22.13 10.18 -12.74
N GLU A 192 23.09 11.03 -13.11
CA GLU A 192 23.91 11.80 -12.18
C GLU A 192 23.06 12.77 -11.36
N GLN A 193 22.15 13.52 -12.01
CA GLN A 193 21.21 14.39 -11.33
C GLN A 193 20.36 13.63 -10.30
N ALA A 194 19.86 12.44 -10.68
CA ALA A 194 19.12 11.57 -9.78
C ALA A 194 19.97 11.10 -8.59
N GLN A 195 21.22 10.71 -8.83
CA GLN A 195 22.15 10.33 -7.78
C GLN A 195 22.42 11.49 -6.81
N THR A 196 22.70 12.69 -7.32
CA THR A 196 22.92 13.88 -6.50
C THR A 196 21.70 14.20 -5.64
N TYR A 197 20.49 14.13 -6.21
CA TYR A 197 19.25 14.37 -5.47
C TYR A 197 19.06 13.38 -4.31
N LEU A 198 19.28 12.08 -4.57
CA LEU A 198 19.10 11.01 -3.59
C LEU A 198 20.16 11.02 -2.48
N LEU A 199 21.40 11.41 -2.80
CA LEU A 199 22.49 11.49 -1.82
C LEU A 199 22.45 12.76 -0.98
N ASN A 200 21.71 13.79 -1.38
CA ASN A 200 21.56 15.01 -0.61
C ASN A 200 20.57 14.81 0.56
N PRO A 201 21.03 14.78 1.83
CA PRO A 201 20.16 14.52 2.98
C PRO A 201 19.16 15.65 3.24
N ASP A 202 19.49 16.87 2.84
CA ASP A 202 18.65 18.07 3.03
C ASP A 202 17.56 18.21 1.97
N SER A 203 17.62 17.38 0.92
CA SER A 203 16.55 17.27 -0.07
C SER A 203 15.23 17.02 0.66
N SER A 204 14.23 17.84 0.33
CA SER A 204 12.89 17.72 0.89
C SER A 204 11.85 17.97 -0.17
N PHE A 205 10.66 17.43 0.04
CA PHE A 205 9.53 17.57 -0.86
C PHE A 205 8.22 17.66 -0.08
N GLU A 206 7.23 18.29 -0.68
CA GLU A 206 5.90 18.43 -0.09
C GLU A 206 4.89 17.54 -0.81
N ILE A 207 4.04 16.87 -0.04
CA ILE A 207 2.90 16.14 -0.57
C ILE A 207 1.63 16.75 -0.01
N GLN A 208 0.72 17.12 -0.91
CA GLN A 208 -0.63 17.53 -0.52
C GLN A 208 -1.50 16.31 -0.27
N ARG A 209 -2.11 16.23 0.91
CA ARG A 209 -3.13 15.23 1.25
C ARG A 209 -4.29 15.89 1.97
N LYS A 210 -5.51 15.70 1.44
CA LYS A 210 -6.74 16.20 2.06
C LYS A 210 -6.68 17.69 2.45
N GLY A 211 -6.04 18.52 1.62
CA GLY A 211 -5.88 19.96 1.85
C GLY A 211 -4.77 20.35 2.83
N GLN A 212 -3.97 19.40 3.34
CA GLN A 212 -2.81 19.67 4.17
C GLN A 212 -1.52 19.36 3.40
N ASN A 213 -0.54 20.27 3.45
CA ASN A 213 0.81 20.02 2.96
C ASN A 213 1.62 19.34 4.07
N LYS A 214 2.11 18.13 3.80
CA LYS A 214 3.11 17.50 4.66
C LYS A 214 4.47 17.53 3.96
N ARG A 215 5.44 18.15 4.61
CA ARG A 215 6.84 18.16 4.18
C ARG A 215 7.53 16.89 4.64
N TYR A 216 8.29 16.28 3.74
CA TYR A 216 9.16 15.13 4.00
C TYR A 216 10.60 15.51 3.67
N VAL A 217 11.53 15.11 4.53
CA VAL A 217 12.98 15.25 4.29
C VAL A 217 13.52 13.86 3.96
N LEU A 218 14.46 13.77 3.02
CA LEU A 218 15.10 12.50 2.67
C LEU A 218 15.90 11.98 3.86
N GLY A 219 16.70 12.82 4.53
CA GLY A 219 17.36 12.50 5.79
C GLY A 219 18.08 11.15 5.74
N LYS A 220 17.65 10.19 6.58
CA LYS A 220 18.21 8.83 6.64
C LYS A 220 17.44 7.81 5.78
N ALA A 221 16.50 8.25 4.93
CA ALA A 221 15.73 7.34 4.08
C ALA A 221 16.60 6.68 3.01
N VAL A 222 17.57 7.42 2.44
CA VAL A 222 18.53 6.91 1.46
C VAL A 222 19.83 6.59 2.20
N GLN A 223 20.28 5.34 2.08
CA GLN A 223 21.47 4.85 2.77
C GLN A 223 22.68 4.83 1.83
N LYS A 224 22.44 4.50 0.57
CA LYS A 224 23.47 4.40 -0.46
C LYS A 224 22.86 4.63 -1.83
N ALA A 225 23.62 5.26 -2.73
CA ALA A 225 23.26 5.35 -4.15
C ALA A 225 24.53 5.29 -5.00
N LYS A 226 24.66 4.28 -5.84
CA LYS A 226 25.82 4.05 -6.70
C LYS A 226 25.40 3.99 -8.16
N LEU A 227 25.97 4.89 -8.97
CA LEU A 227 25.82 4.90 -10.41
C LEU A 227 26.81 3.93 -11.06
N SER A 228 26.35 3.21 -12.08
CA SER A 228 27.14 2.35 -12.95
C SER A 228 26.67 2.54 -14.40
N GLY A 229 27.61 2.76 -15.31
CA GLY A 229 27.32 2.74 -16.75
C GLY A 229 27.32 1.31 -17.26
N GLN A 230 26.27 0.91 -17.97
CA GLN A 230 26.19 -0.35 -18.71
C GLN A 230 25.87 -0.04 -20.18
N GLY A 231 26.91 0.15 -20.99
CA GLY A 231 26.76 0.51 -22.41
C GLY A 231 26.02 1.85 -22.58
N ASP A 232 24.96 1.84 -23.39
CA ASP A 232 24.11 3.02 -23.65
C ASP A 232 23.05 3.27 -22.56
N ALA A 233 23.02 2.46 -21.49
CA ALA A 233 22.10 2.60 -20.38
C ALA A 233 22.84 2.89 -19.06
N TRP A 234 22.22 3.70 -18.22
CA TRP A 234 22.75 4.08 -16.92
C TRP A 234 21.92 3.47 -15.80
N LEU A 235 22.60 2.76 -14.90
CA LEU A 235 21.98 2.05 -13.79
C LEU A 235 22.40 2.70 -12.47
N LEU A 236 21.42 3.22 -11.73
CA LEU A 236 21.59 3.72 -10.38
C LEU A 236 21.02 2.72 -9.38
N THR A 237 21.90 2.08 -8.61
CA THR A 237 21.50 1.18 -7.52
C THR A 237 21.41 1.97 -6.23
N ALA A 238 20.23 1.99 -5.60
CA ALA A 238 19.98 2.73 -4.37
C ALA A 238 19.39 1.85 -3.27
N GLU A 239 19.88 2.04 -2.05
CA GLU A 239 19.45 1.35 -0.83
C GLU A 239 18.68 2.33 0.05
N PHE A 240 17.51 1.91 0.53
CA PHE A 240 16.61 2.73 1.32
C PHE A 240 16.17 2.01 2.59
N ILE A 241 15.80 2.81 3.58
CA ILE A 241 15.01 2.37 4.73
C ILE A 241 13.59 2.90 4.57
N GLN A 242 12.60 2.06 4.83
CA GLN A 242 11.19 2.47 4.87
C GLN A 242 10.44 1.79 6.02
N GLY A 243 9.15 2.10 6.20
CA GLY A 243 8.33 1.49 7.26
C GLY A 243 8.57 2.06 8.67
N ILE A 244 9.39 3.11 8.80
CA ILE A 244 9.66 3.83 10.05
C ILE A 244 8.90 5.16 10.07
N ALA A 245 8.50 5.62 11.26
CA ALA A 245 7.88 6.93 11.43
C ALA A 245 8.76 8.05 10.85
N ASP A 246 8.12 9.03 10.19
CA ASP A 246 8.73 10.20 9.54
C ASP A 246 9.73 9.94 8.41
N VAL A 247 10.05 8.68 8.13
CA VAL A 247 10.80 8.27 6.93
C VAL A 247 9.81 8.16 5.74
N PRO A 248 10.01 8.90 4.64
CA PRO A 248 9.16 8.75 3.46
C PRO A 248 9.35 7.37 2.82
N SER A 249 8.27 6.78 2.30
CA SER A 249 8.37 5.54 1.51
C SER A 249 9.08 5.79 0.19
N VAL A 250 9.72 4.75 -0.37
CA VAL A 250 10.46 4.86 -1.64
C VAL A 250 9.59 5.41 -2.77
N SER A 251 8.31 5.01 -2.83
CA SER A 251 7.36 5.55 -3.81
C SER A 251 7.23 7.08 -3.76
N LYS A 252 7.22 7.68 -2.57
CA LYS A 252 7.17 9.14 -2.41
C LYS A 252 8.46 9.80 -2.89
N ILE A 253 9.61 9.20 -2.53
CA ILE A 253 10.93 9.68 -2.94
C ILE A 253 11.06 9.64 -4.46
N VAL A 254 10.69 8.53 -5.10
CA VAL A 254 10.72 8.38 -6.56
C VAL A 254 9.78 9.37 -7.24
N THR A 255 8.59 9.61 -6.69
CA THR A 255 7.66 10.61 -7.21
C THR A 255 8.26 12.02 -7.14
N ALA A 256 8.90 12.36 -6.01
CA ALA A 256 9.58 13.63 -5.83
C ALA A 256 10.79 13.78 -6.76
N LEU A 257 11.56 12.71 -6.95
CA LEU A 257 12.67 12.64 -7.91
C LEU A 257 12.18 12.91 -9.32
N ALA A 258 11.11 12.27 -9.78
CA ALA A 258 10.54 12.50 -11.10
C ALA A 258 10.11 13.97 -11.29
N GLY A 259 9.60 14.62 -10.24
CA GLY A 259 9.33 16.07 -10.24
C GLY A 259 10.60 16.91 -10.32
N HIS A 260 11.66 16.52 -9.62
CA HIS A 260 12.97 17.20 -9.62
C HIS A 260 13.69 17.10 -10.98
N LEU A 261 13.60 15.96 -11.66
CA LEU A 261 14.18 15.77 -13.00
C LEU A 261 13.47 16.61 -14.07
N GLY A 262 12.23 17.03 -13.83
CA GLY A 262 11.50 17.94 -14.72
C GLY A 262 11.36 17.39 -16.14
N ALA A 263 11.90 18.13 -17.13
CA ALA A 263 11.83 17.74 -18.54
C ALA A 263 12.62 16.47 -18.86
N SER A 264 13.68 16.17 -18.12
CA SER A 264 14.54 15.00 -18.35
C SER A 264 13.97 13.71 -17.76
N ARG A 265 12.79 13.75 -17.13
CA ARG A 265 12.18 12.58 -16.48
C ARG A 265 11.90 11.42 -17.45
N ASP A 266 11.73 11.69 -18.74
CA ASP A 266 11.42 10.67 -19.75
C ASP A 266 12.64 9.77 -20.05
N ASP A 267 13.83 10.17 -19.59
CA ASP A 267 15.01 9.31 -19.58
C ASP A 267 14.92 8.23 -18.50
N PHE A 268 14.14 8.44 -17.44
CA PHE A 268 13.92 7.46 -16.38
C PHE A 268 12.77 6.52 -16.76
N TYR A 269 13.11 5.31 -17.18
CA TYR A 269 12.14 4.43 -17.86
C TYR A 269 11.80 3.14 -17.10
N LEU A 270 12.60 2.74 -16.12
CA LEU A 270 12.35 1.52 -15.34
C LEU A 270 12.86 1.66 -13.91
N LEU A 271 12.09 1.08 -13.00
CA LEU A 271 12.37 0.99 -11.58
C LEU A 271 12.10 -0.43 -11.10
N GLU A 272 13.11 -1.07 -10.53
CA GLU A 272 13.02 -2.45 -10.07
C GLU A 272 13.41 -2.57 -8.60
N ARG A 273 12.57 -3.20 -7.78
CA ARG A 273 12.90 -3.60 -6.41
C ARG A 273 13.63 -4.95 -6.46
N THR A 274 14.90 -4.96 -6.09
CA THR A 274 15.74 -6.18 -6.15
C THR A 274 15.90 -6.88 -4.80
N SER A 275 15.65 -6.17 -3.71
CA SER A 275 15.78 -6.72 -2.35
C SER A 275 14.79 -6.06 -1.40
N LEU A 276 14.25 -6.86 -0.49
CA LEU A 276 13.37 -6.46 0.60
C LEU A 276 13.70 -7.32 1.82
N LYS A 277 14.16 -6.68 2.89
CA LYS A 277 14.51 -7.32 4.15
C LYS A 277 13.84 -6.57 5.30
N GLU A 278 13.14 -7.29 6.17
CA GLU A 278 12.60 -6.74 7.41
C GLU A 278 13.77 -6.45 8.39
N LEU A 279 13.69 -5.32 9.12
CA LEU A 279 14.67 -4.88 10.12
C LEU A 279 14.32 -5.36 11.54
#